data_AF-A0A2T1G4B2-F1
#
_entry.id   AF-A0A2T1G4B2-F1
#
_cell.length_a   1.000
_cell.length_b   1.000
_cell.length_c   1.000
_cell.angle_alpha   90.00
_cell.angle_beta   90.00
_cell.angle_gamma   90.00
#
_symmetry.space_group_name_H-M   'P 1'
#
loop_
_entity.id
_entity.type
_entity.pdbx_description
1 polymer ?
#
loop_
_entity_poly.entity_id
_entity_poly.type
_entity_poly.pdbx_seq_one_letter_code
_entity_poly.pdbx_strand_id
1 'polypeptide(L)'
;MVFTAQEMARLMPDASQLESDEPEMESSLHYIQLALLVACLEWQWRGRNDFFIGANLTVYYSQQQLRNRDFRGPDFFLIASTEKRPRRSWVVWEEDGKYPDIIIELLSSFTARVDRNAKKILYQNRFRTPEYFWFDPEDLEFSGFRLIGQEYQAIVANEFGRLWSEVLELYLGIHDRKLRYFTPDGELVATPEEAALQAQERVERLANQLRALGIEPE
;
A
#
# COMPACT_ATOMS: atom_id res chain seq x y z
N MET A 1 -6.20 28.66 -33.36
CA MET A 1 -5.58 29.47 -32.28
C MET A 1 -4.37 28.69 -31.80
N VAL A 2 -3.19 29.29 -31.77
CA VAL A 2 -1.97 28.64 -31.26
C VAL A 2 -1.75 29.19 -29.86
N PHE A 3 -1.72 28.31 -28.86
CA PHE A 3 -1.42 28.67 -27.49
C PHE A 3 0.07 28.46 -27.21
N THR A 4 0.68 29.34 -26.42
CA THR A 4 1.95 29.05 -25.76
C THR A 4 1.76 28.02 -24.65
N ALA A 5 2.84 27.36 -24.20
CA ALA A 5 2.77 26.40 -23.10
C ALA A 5 2.23 27.04 -21.80
N GLN A 6 2.60 28.30 -21.53
CA GLN A 6 2.13 29.02 -20.35
C GLN A 6 0.65 29.37 -20.42
N GLU A 7 0.16 29.77 -21.60
CA GLU A 7 -1.28 30.03 -21.80
C GLU A 7 -2.09 28.73 -21.69
N MET A 8 -1.59 27.63 -22.25
CA MET A 8 -2.24 26.32 -22.11
C MET A 8 -2.32 25.91 -20.63
N ALA A 9 -1.21 25.99 -19.88
CA ALA A 9 -1.19 25.60 -18.46
C ALA A 9 -2.20 26.40 -17.61
N ARG A 10 -2.38 27.70 -17.88
CA ARG A 10 -3.37 28.54 -17.17
C ARG A 10 -4.82 28.17 -17.48
N LEU A 11 -5.07 27.52 -18.61
CA LEU A 11 -6.40 27.09 -19.04
C LEU A 11 -6.72 25.64 -18.62
N MET A 12 -5.72 24.88 -18.18
CA MET A 12 -5.95 23.51 -17.72
C MET A 12 -6.72 23.54 -16.39
N PRO A 13 -7.80 22.75 -16.25
CA PRO A 13 -8.47 22.61 -14.97
C PRO A 13 -7.52 21.97 -13.96
N ASP A 14 -7.62 22.38 -12.70
CA ASP A 14 -6.92 21.74 -11.60
C ASP A 14 -7.44 20.30 -11.43
N ALA A 15 -6.68 19.32 -11.92
CA ALA A 15 -7.11 17.94 -11.86
C ALA A 15 -6.94 17.33 -10.46
N SER A 16 -6.28 18.00 -9.51
CA SER A 16 -6.16 17.51 -8.13
C SER A 16 -7.51 17.40 -7.40
N GLN A 17 -8.54 18.08 -7.93
CA GLN A 17 -9.92 18.02 -7.44
C GLN A 17 -10.72 16.84 -8.00
N LEU A 18 -10.14 15.99 -8.87
CA LEU A 18 -10.81 14.80 -9.36
C LEU A 18 -11.12 13.84 -8.20
N GLU A 19 -12.38 13.44 -8.08
CA GLU A 19 -12.80 12.41 -7.14
C GLU A 19 -12.26 11.04 -7.55
N SER A 20 -12.03 10.20 -6.54
CA SER A 20 -11.93 8.75 -6.75
C SER A 20 -13.22 8.22 -7.39
N ASP A 21 -13.06 7.26 -8.27
CA ASP A 21 -14.12 6.51 -8.95
C ASP A 21 -14.00 5.00 -8.67
N GLU A 22 -13.38 4.65 -7.54
CA GLU A 22 -13.36 3.26 -7.09
C GLU A 22 -14.73 2.82 -6.57
N PRO A 23 -15.14 1.57 -6.87
CA PRO A 23 -16.33 1.00 -6.25
C PRO A 23 -16.13 0.81 -4.73
N GLU A 24 -17.23 0.54 -4.04
CA GLU A 24 -17.16 0.06 -2.66
C GLU A 24 -16.37 -1.25 -2.59
N MET A 25 -15.64 -1.45 -1.49
CA MET A 25 -14.89 -2.66 -1.23
C MET A 25 -15.79 -3.90 -1.26
N GLU A 26 -15.32 -4.98 -1.88
CA GLU A 26 -16.18 -6.12 -2.20
C GLU A 26 -16.64 -6.92 -0.98
N SER A 27 -15.86 -6.95 0.11
CA SER A 27 -16.24 -7.64 1.34
C SER A 27 -15.59 -7.07 2.60
N SER A 28 -16.14 -7.45 3.76
CA SER A 28 -15.58 -7.08 5.05
C SER A 28 -14.16 -7.59 5.25
N LEU A 29 -13.80 -8.74 4.66
CA LEU A 29 -12.43 -9.26 4.70
C LEU A 29 -11.47 -8.33 3.96
N HIS A 30 -11.86 -7.82 2.78
CA HIS A 30 -11.03 -6.88 2.03
C HIS A 30 -10.86 -5.56 2.79
N TYR A 31 -11.96 -5.02 3.35
CA TYR A 31 -11.90 -3.81 4.17
C TYR A 31 -10.97 -3.97 5.38
N ILE A 32 -11.13 -5.06 6.15
CA ILE A 32 -10.29 -5.34 7.34
C ILE A 32 -8.83 -5.51 6.95
N GLN A 33 -8.56 -6.24 5.86
CA GLN A 33 -7.20 -6.46 5.38
C GLN A 33 -6.53 -5.16 4.89
N LEU A 34 -7.27 -4.32 4.16
CA LEU A 34 -6.77 -3.02 3.71
C LEU A 34 -6.48 -2.09 4.90
N ALA A 35 -7.43 -1.98 5.83
CA ALA A 35 -7.25 -1.17 7.05
C ALA A 35 -6.04 -1.64 7.87
N LEU A 36 -5.83 -2.96 7.97
CA LEU A 36 -4.68 -3.55 8.64
C LEU A 36 -3.35 -3.16 7.99
N LEU A 37 -3.25 -3.23 6.65
CA LEU A 37 -2.04 -2.86 5.91
C LEU A 37 -1.71 -1.37 6.11
N VAL A 38 -2.73 -0.51 6.01
CA VAL A 38 -2.57 0.94 6.24
C VAL A 38 -2.12 1.21 7.67
N ALA A 39 -2.82 0.66 8.67
CA ALA A 39 -2.54 0.91 10.07
C ALA A 39 -1.12 0.47 10.48
N CYS A 40 -0.65 -0.68 9.99
CA CYS A 40 0.69 -1.16 10.28
C CYS A 40 1.77 -0.22 9.71
N LEU A 41 1.66 0.20 8.45
CA LEU A 41 2.66 1.07 7.83
C LEU A 41 2.62 2.49 8.39
N GLU A 42 1.43 3.06 8.56
CA GLU A 42 1.27 4.38 9.21
C GLU A 42 1.88 4.39 10.61
N TRP A 43 1.69 3.30 11.38
CA TRP A 43 2.32 3.16 12.69
C TRP A 43 3.83 3.00 12.58
N GLN A 44 4.32 2.08 11.75
CA GLN A 44 5.75 1.78 11.58
C GLN A 44 6.51 3.03 11.12
N TRP A 45 5.91 3.83 10.25
CA TRP A 45 6.48 5.04 9.66
C TRP A 45 5.89 6.32 10.23
N ARG A 46 5.36 6.29 11.47
CA ARG A 46 4.76 7.47 12.12
C ARG A 46 5.68 8.68 12.26
N GLY A 47 7.00 8.49 12.19
CA GLY A 47 7.99 9.57 12.18
C GLY A 47 8.32 10.13 10.79
N ARG A 48 7.71 9.60 9.72
CA ARG A 48 7.97 9.96 8.32
C ARG A 48 6.82 10.78 7.73
N ASN A 49 7.18 11.71 6.86
CA ASN A 49 6.26 12.59 6.12
C ASN A 49 6.50 12.59 4.60
N ASP A 50 7.33 11.66 4.13
CA ASP A 50 7.83 11.53 2.76
C ASP A 50 7.14 10.39 2.00
N PHE A 51 5.89 10.07 2.32
CA PHE A 51 5.13 9.04 1.63
C PHE A 51 3.63 9.34 1.60
N PHE A 52 2.94 8.68 0.68
CA PHE A 52 1.49 8.65 0.59
C PHE A 52 1.01 7.21 0.41
N ILE A 53 -0.05 6.85 1.14
CA ILE A 53 -0.75 5.58 0.97
C ILE A 53 -2.12 5.88 0.36
N GLY A 54 -2.40 5.27 -0.79
CA GLY A 54 -3.74 5.19 -1.33
C GLY A 54 -4.37 3.86 -0.95
N ALA A 55 -5.58 3.92 -0.41
CA ALA A 55 -6.38 2.76 -0.01
C ALA A 55 -7.76 2.89 -0.65
N ASN A 56 -8.06 2.02 -1.63
CA ASN A 56 -9.23 2.09 -2.50
C ASN A 56 -9.39 3.47 -3.18
N LEU A 57 -8.31 3.95 -3.80
CA LEU A 57 -8.23 5.29 -4.39
C LEU A 57 -7.83 5.23 -5.87
N THR A 58 -8.54 5.94 -6.74
CA THR A 58 -8.27 5.93 -8.18
C THR A 58 -6.93 6.56 -8.52
N VAL A 59 -6.20 5.91 -9.44
CA VAL A 59 -5.00 6.43 -10.08
C VAL A 59 -5.34 6.87 -11.50
N TYR A 60 -5.35 8.18 -11.74
CA TYR A 60 -5.54 8.78 -13.06
C TYR A 60 -4.19 9.01 -13.75
N TYR A 61 -3.95 8.33 -14.86
CA TYR A 61 -2.64 8.31 -15.54
C TYR A 61 -2.67 8.67 -17.03
N SER A 62 -3.86 8.90 -17.60
CA SER A 62 -3.99 9.43 -18.96
C SER A 62 -5.37 10.06 -19.22
N GLN A 63 -5.42 11.03 -20.12
CA GLN A 63 -6.69 11.64 -20.57
C GLN A 63 -7.61 10.63 -21.27
N GLN A 64 -7.07 9.61 -21.93
CA GLN A 64 -7.86 8.56 -22.57
C GLN A 64 -8.58 7.71 -21.52
N GLN A 65 -7.91 7.40 -20.41
CA GLN A 65 -8.51 6.67 -19.30
C GLN A 65 -9.64 7.48 -18.62
N LEU A 66 -9.51 8.81 -18.51
CA LEU A 66 -10.63 9.67 -18.06
C LEU A 66 -11.90 9.51 -18.92
N ARG A 67 -11.75 9.19 -20.22
CA ARG A 67 -12.88 9.07 -21.15
C ARG A 67 -13.45 7.65 -21.19
N ASN A 68 -12.59 6.64 -21.19
CA ASN A 68 -13.01 5.27 -21.42
C ASN A 68 -13.27 4.50 -20.12
N ARG A 69 -12.64 4.91 -19.00
CA ARG A 69 -12.76 4.30 -17.67
C ARG A 69 -12.50 2.78 -17.65
N ASP A 70 -11.65 2.30 -18.56
CA ASP A 70 -11.33 0.87 -18.69
C ASP A 70 -10.46 0.31 -17.54
N PHE A 71 -9.94 1.18 -16.67
CA PHE A 71 -9.08 0.81 -15.53
C PHE A 71 -9.58 1.41 -14.22
N ARG A 72 -9.75 0.51 -13.24
CA ARG A 72 -9.98 0.79 -11.82
C ARG A 72 -8.65 0.72 -11.08
N GLY A 73 -8.45 1.62 -10.12
CA GLY A 73 -7.26 1.73 -9.31
C GLY A 73 -6.94 0.47 -8.49
N PRO A 74 -5.74 0.42 -7.92
CA PRO A 74 -5.35 -0.63 -7.00
C PRO A 74 -6.02 -0.50 -5.63
N ASP A 75 -6.27 -1.62 -4.96
CA ASP A 75 -6.81 -1.63 -3.59
C ASP A 75 -5.89 -0.93 -2.59
N PHE A 76 -4.58 -1.17 -2.71
CA PHE A 76 -3.55 -0.51 -1.92
C PHE A 76 -2.41 -0.09 -2.84
N PHE A 77 -1.93 1.13 -2.67
CA PHE A 77 -0.68 1.56 -3.26
C PHE A 77 0.09 2.51 -2.36
N LEU A 78 1.40 2.52 -2.55
CA LEU A 78 2.33 3.40 -1.84
C LEU A 78 3.13 4.22 -2.83
N ILE A 79 3.31 5.50 -2.51
CA ILE A 79 4.21 6.41 -3.22
C ILE A 79 5.19 6.98 -2.21
N ALA A 80 6.47 6.74 -2.45
CA ALA A 80 7.58 7.24 -1.67
C ALA A 80 8.03 8.63 -2.18
N SER A 81 8.81 9.32 -1.36
CA SER A 81 9.36 10.65 -1.67
C SER A 81 8.30 11.67 -2.11
N THR A 82 7.12 11.64 -1.48
CA THR A 82 6.03 12.61 -1.73
C THR A 82 5.48 13.17 -0.43
N GLU A 83 4.83 14.33 -0.50
CA GLU A 83 4.22 14.95 0.67
C GLU A 83 3.08 14.10 1.23
N LYS A 84 3.14 13.83 2.52
CA LYS A 84 2.07 13.18 3.28
C LYS A 84 0.91 14.15 3.55
N ARG A 85 0.03 14.29 2.56
CA ARG A 85 -1.22 15.06 2.65
C ARG A 85 -2.42 14.26 2.11
N PRO A 86 -3.65 14.55 2.57
CA PRO A 86 -4.85 13.95 2.00
C PRO A 86 -5.00 14.24 0.50
N ARG A 87 -5.55 13.28 -0.23
CA ARG A 87 -5.82 13.34 -1.67
C ARG A 87 -7.17 12.71 -1.97
N ARG A 88 -7.89 13.28 -2.95
CA ARG A 88 -9.19 12.77 -3.42
C ARG A 88 -9.04 11.66 -4.45
N SER A 89 -7.94 11.69 -5.18
CA SER A 89 -7.46 10.68 -6.11
C SER A 89 -5.95 10.89 -6.31
N TRP A 90 -5.27 9.95 -6.97
CA TRP A 90 -3.91 10.15 -7.41
C TRP A 90 -3.87 10.50 -8.89
N VAL A 91 -3.60 11.76 -9.21
CA VAL A 91 -3.53 12.24 -10.60
C VAL A 91 -2.07 12.41 -10.99
N VAL A 92 -1.56 11.46 -11.79
CA VAL A 92 -0.13 11.33 -12.09
C VAL A 92 0.48 12.63 -12.64
N TRP A 93 -0.23 13.35 -13.51
CA TRP A 93 0.30 14.59 -14.10
C TRP A 93 0.22 15.81 -13.17
N GLU A 94 -0.56 15.75 -12.09
CA GLU A 94 -0.56 16.77 -11.02
C GLU A 94 0.48 16.45 -9.94
N GLU A 95 1.02 15.23 -9.93
CA GLU A 95 1.96 14.73 -8.93
C GLU A 95 3.35 14.46 -9.57
N ASP A 96 3.80 15.36 -10.45
CA ASP A 96 5.11 15.33 -11.12
C ASP A 96 5.41 14.06 -11.92
N GLY A 97 4.37 13.38 -12.42
CA GLY A 97 4.53 12.15 -13.17
C GLY A 97 4.84 10.93 -12.31
N LYS A 98 4.67 11.01 -10.98
CA LYS A 98 4.93 9.90 -10.07
C LYS A 98 3.82 8.85 -10.16
N TYR A 99 4.26 7.61 -10.30
CA TYR A 99 3.40 6.42 -10.25
C TYR A 99 3.60 5.70 -8.92
N PRO A 100 2.68 4.79 -8.55
CA PRO A 100 2.87 3.87 -7.44
C PRO A 100 4.23 3.18 -7.44
N ASP A 101 4.94 3.23 -6.30
CA ASP A 101 6.16 2.48 -6.04
C ASP A 101 5.84 1.03 -5.64
N ILE A 102 4.73 0.85 -4.92
CA ILE A 102 4.17 -0.45 -4.56
C ILE A 102 2.70 -0.48 -4.87
N ILE A 103 2.23 -1.63 -5.36
CA ILE A 103 0.82 -1.96 -5.46
C ILE A 103 0.54 -3.29 -4.77
N ILE A 104 -0.53 -3.38 -3.98
CA ILE A 104 -1.06 -4.62 -3.42
C ILE A 104 -2.54 -4.72 -3.81
N GLU A 105 -2.92 -5.80 -4.48
CA GLU A 105 -4.32 -6.13 -4.80
C GLU A 105 -4.85 -7.19 -3.83
N LEU A 106 -6.07 -7.00 -3.35
CA LEU A 106 -6.79 -7.97 -2.54
C LEU A 106 -7.75 -8.72 -3.48
N LEU A 107 -7.40 -9.98 -3.77
CA LEU A 107 -8.11 -10.78 -4.75
C LEU A 107 -9.47 -11.22 -4.21
N SER A 108 -10.46 -11.24 -5.09
CA SER A 108 -11.73 -11.92 -4.88
C SER A 108 -12.04 -12.89 -6.01
N SER A 109 -13.04 -13.76 -5.83
CA SER A 109 -13.53 -14.62 -6.91
C SER A 109 -13.94 -13.86 -8.18
N PHE A 110 -14.26 -12.57 -8.08
CA PHE A 110 -14.69 -11.73 -9.20
C PHE A 110 -13.54 -11.01 -9.91
N THR A 111 -12.51 -10.58 -9.18
CA THR A 111 -11.42 -9.73 -9.71
C THR A 111 -10.16 -10.50 -10.06
N ALA A 112 -9.98 -11.69 -9.47
CA ALA A 112 -8.69 -12.37 -9.50
C ALA A 112 -8.21 -12.80 -10.90
N ARG A 113 -9.08 -12.89 -11.92
CA ARG A 113 -8.63 -13.09 -13.31
C ARG A 113 -8.07 -11.82 -13.93
N VAL A 114 -8.67 -10.66 -13.63
CA VAL A 114 -8.27 -9.36 -14.17
C VAL A 114 -6.96 -8.91 -13.51
N ASP A 115 -6.84 -9.08 -12.20
CA ASP A 115 -5.66 -8.65 -11.44
C ASP A 115 -4.42 -9.46 -11.84
N ARG A 116 -4.55 -10.80 -11.92
CA ARG A 116 -3.45 -11.70 -12.33
C ARG A 116 -2.97 -11.48 -13.77
N ASN A 117 -3.77 -10.84 -14.62
CA ASN A 117 -3.46 -10.66 -16.04
C ASN A 117 -3.39 -9.18 -16.45
N ALA A 118 -4.54 -8.56 -16.69
CA ALA A 118 -4.61 -7.24 -17.31
C ALA A 118 -4.00 -6.14 -16.43
N LYS A 119 -4.30 -6.13 -15.11
CA LYS A 119 -3.70 -5.14 -14.21
C LYS A 119 -2.20 -5.35 -14.06
N LYS A 120 -1.74 -6.60 -13.87
CA LYS A 120 -0.30 -6.91 -13.85
C LYS A 120 0.43 -6.36 -15.09
N ILE A 121 -0.11 -6.56 -16.29
CA ILE A 121 0.46 -6.03 -17.54
C ILE A 121 0.48 -4.50 -17.54
N LEU A 122 -0.59 -3.84 -17.06
CA LEU A 122 -0.64 -2.38 -16.95
C LEU A 122 0.40 -1.86 -15.96
N TYR A 123 0.51 -2.46 -14.78
CA TYR A 123 1.49 -2.08 -13.76
C TYR A 123 2.92 -2.24 -14.28
N GLN A 124 3.17 -3.34 -15.00
CA GLN A 124 4.48 -3.62 -15.60
C GLN A 124 4.85 -2.64 -16.72
N ASN A 125 3.93 -2.41 -17.67
CA ASN A 125 4.28 -1.75 -18.93
C ASN A 125 3.99 -0.25 -18.90
N ARG A 126 2.95 0.18 -18.17
CA ARG A 126 2.53 1.58 -18.12
C ARG A 126 2.98 2.27 -16.84
N PHE A 127 2.71 1.69 -15.66
CA PHE A 127 3.03 2.36 -14.40
C PHE A 127 4.51 2.17 -14.06
N ARG A 128 5.11 1.09 -14.56
CA ARG A 128 6.48 0.69 -14.23
C ARG A 128 6.67 0.55 -12.71
N THR A 129 5.61 0.12 -12.02
CA THR A 129 5.59 -0.01 -10.56
C THR A 129 6.69 -1.00 -10.15
N PRO A 130 7.68 -0.60 -9.34
CA PRO A 130 8.79 -1.43 -8.90
C PRO A 130 8.35 -2.77 -8.30
N GLU A 131 7.37 -2.76 -7.39
CA GLU A 131 6.92 -3.97 -6.71
C GLU A 131 5.39 -4.11 -6.72
N TYR A 132 4.92 -5.29 -7.09
CA TYR A 132 3.50 -5.61 -7.20
C TYR A 132 3.19 -6.90 -6.45
N PHE A 133 2.18 -6.87 -5.59
CA PHE A 133 1.73 -8.03 -4.82
C PHE A 133 0.23 -8.27 -5.01
N TRP A 134 -0.19 -9.51 -4.79
CA TRP A 134 -1.59 -9.83 -4.60
C TRP A 134 -1.78 -10.79 -3.43
N PHE A 135 -2.92 -10.69 -2.78
CA PHE A 135 -3.31 -11.57 -1.68
C PHE A 135 -4.80 -11.92 -1.75
N ASP A 136 -5.12 -13.21 -1.70
CA ASP A 136 -6.48 -13.71 -1.57
C ASP A 136 -6.78 -14.00 -0.09
N PRO A 137 -7.69 -13.25 0.57
CA PRO A 137 -8.00 -13.45 1.99
C PRO A 137 -8.79 -14.73 2.29
N GLU A 138 -9.40 -15.36 1.28
CA GLU A 138 -10.17 -16.59 1.43
C GLU A 138 -9.26 -17.82 1.27
N ASP A 139 -8.59 -17.89 0.12
CA ASP A 139 -7.71 -19.02 -0.26
C ASP A 139 -6.31 -18.92 0.33
N LEU A 140 -5.94 -17.75 0.87
CA LEU A 140 -4.59 -17.46 1.38
C LEU A 140 -3.51 -17.57 0.30
N GLU A 141 -3.88 -17.35 -0.97
CA GLU A 141 -2.92 -17.18 -2.05
C GLU A 141 -2.17 -15.87 -1.85
N PHE A 142 -0.84 -15.91 -1.86
CA PHE A 142 -0.01 -14.71 -1.80
C PHE A 142 1.11 -14.80 -2.82
N SER A 143 1.31 -13.74 -3.58
CA SER A 143 2.44 -13.63 -4.52
C SER A 143 2.92 -12.20 -4.63
N GLY A 144 4.19 -12.06 -4.98
CA GLY A 144 4.86 -10.78 -5.16
C GLY A 144 5.77 -10.82 -6.36
N PHE A 145 5.89 -9.69 -7.03
CA PHE A 145 6.67 -9.52 -8.24
C PHE A 145 7.49 -8.25 -8.16
N ARG A 146 8.73 -8.32 -8.65
CA ARG A 146 9.62 -7.18 -8.80
C ARG A 146 9.88 -6.91 -10.27
N LEU A 147 9.81 -5.65 -10.66
CA LEU A 147 10.11 -5.22 -12.02
C LEU A 147 11.63 -5.26 -12.24
N ILE A 148 12.09 -6.18 -13.08
CA ILE A 148 13.50 -6.31 -13.45
C ILE A 148 13.62 -6.09 -14.95
N GLY A 149 14.31 -5.01 -15.34
CA GLY A 149 14.31 -4.57 -16.72
C GLY A 149 12.91 -4.16 -17.15
N GLN A 150 12.31 -4.90 -18.08
CA GLN A 150 10.97 -4.59 -18.59
C GLN A 150 9.86 -5.48 -18.02
N GLU A 151 10.20 -6.54 -17.30
CA GLU A 151 9.25 -7.59 -16.93
C GLU A 151 9.22 -7.85 -15.42
N TYR A 152 8.04 -8.24 -14.94
CA TYR A 152 7.87 -8.68 -13.57
C TYR A 152 8.41 -10.09 -13.37
N GLN A 153 9.32 -10.24 -12.41
CA GLN A 153 9.83 -11.52 -11.94
C GLN A 153 9.28 -11.81 -10.55
N ALA A 154 8.94 -13.07 -10.28
CA ALA A 154 8.43 -13.47 -8.97
C ALA A 154 9.49 -13.26 -7.89
N ILE A 155 9.09 -12.68 -6.76
CA ILE A 155 9.94 -12.54 -5.58
C ILE A 155 10.01 -13.90 -4.90
N VAL A 156 11.23 -14.39 -4.64
CA VAL A 156 11.45 -15.67 -3.98
C VAL A 156 11.17 -15.52 -2.48
N ALA A 157 10.34 -16.41 -1.94
CA ALA A 157 10.05 -16.44 -0.53
C ALA A 157 11.24 -16.96 0.29
N ASN A 158 11.39 -16.42 1.50
CA ASN A 158 12.32 -16.97 2.48
C ASN A 158 11.77 -18.28 3.10
N GLU A 159 12.51 -18.87 4.05
CA GLU A 159 12.15 -20.11 4.73
C GLU A 159 10.81 -20.05 5.49
N PHE A 160 10.32 -18.84 5.81
CA PHE A 160 9.03 -18.61 6.46
C PHE A 160 7.91 -18.30 5.47
N GLY A 161 8.13 -18.43 4.17
CA GLY A 161 7.15 -18.10 3.14
C GLY A 161 6.91 -16.60 2.96
N ARG A 162 7.85 -15.74 3.40
CA ARG A 162 7.71 -14.28 3.35
C ARG A 162 8.49 -13.70 2.17
N LEU A 163 7.93 -12.66 1.55
CA LEU A 163 8.49 -11.98 0.38
C LEU A 163 9.13 -10.66 0.81
N TRP A 164 10.40 -10.44 0.44
CA TRP A 164 11.10 -9.19 0.76
C TRP A 164 10.71 -8.06 -0.20
N SER A 165 10.25 -6.93 0.34
CA SER A 165 10.05 -5.68 -0.40
C SER A 165 11.27 -4.77 -0.22
N GLU A 166 11.91 -4.41 -1.33
CA GLU A 166 13.01 -3.44 -1.33
C GLU A 166 12.50 -2.02 -1.09
N VAL A 167 11.28 -1.71 -1.50
CA VAL A 167 10.70 -0.37 -1.33
C VAL A 167 10.25 -0.13 0.11
N LEU A 168 9.67 -1.13 0.78
CA LEU A 168 9.29 -1.01 2.19
C LEU A 168 10.44 -1.26 3.16
N GLU A 169 11.48 -1.97 2.73
CA GLU A 169 12.50 -2.55 3.62
C GLU A 169 11.86 -3.46 4.68
N LEU A 170 10.80 -4.17 4.29
CA LEU A 170 10.03 -5.09 5.12
C LEU A 170 9.74 -6.37 4.35
N TYR A 171 9.55 -7.46 5.08
CA TYR A 171 8.95 -8.66 4.53
C TYR A 171 7.42 -8.54 4.56
N LEU A 172 6.75 -9.06 3.54
CA LEU A 172 5.33 -9.32 3.53
C LEU A 172 5.09 -10.83 3.66
N GLY A 173 4.10 -11.24 4.44
CA GLY A 173 3.75 -12.65 4.56
C GLY A 173 2.45 -12.88 5.30
N ILE A 174 1.96 -14.12 5.25
CA ILE A 174 0.70 -14.49 5.88
C ILE A 174 0.93 -14.84 7.35
N HIS A 175 0.17 -14.21 8.24
CA HIS A 175 0.14 -14.50 9.67
C HIS A 175 -1.30 -14.41 10.18
N ASP A 176 -1.75 -15.44 10.89
CA ASP A 176 -3.13 -15.58 11.37
C ASP A 176 -4.18 -15.29 10.29
N ARG A 177 -3.97 -15.91 9.11
CA ARG A 177 -4.80 -15.77 7.90
C ARG A 177 -4.89 -14.36 7.33
N LYS A 178 -3.98 -13.45 7.70
CA LYS A 178 -3.93 -12.07 7.23
C LYS A 178 -2.58 -11.79 6.58
N LEU A 179 -2.56 -10.94 5.57
CA LEU A 179 -1.31 -10.38 5.07
C LEU A 179 -0.76 -9.36 6.08
N ARG A 180 0.49 -9.53 6.48
CA ARG A 180 1.19 -8.72 7.49
C ARG A 180 2.59 -8.35 7.03
N TYR A 181 3.15 -7.31 7.67
CA TYR A 181 4.54 -6.91 7.49
C TYR A 181 5.41 -7.47 8.63
N PHE A 182 6.67 -7.75 8.30
CA PHE A 182 7.70 -8.15 9.25
C PHE A 182 8.97 -7.34 9.04
N THR A 183 9.64 -7.01 10.14
CA THR A 183 10.94 -6.33 10.12
C THR A 183 12.01 -7.22 9.49
N PRO A 184 13.18 -6.67 9.12
CA PRO A 184 14.31 -7.47 8.63
C PRO A 184 14.74 -8.58 9.60
N ASP A 185 14.59 -8.34 10.91
CA ASP A 185 14.87 -9.30 11.98
C ASP A 185 13.76 -10.37 12.16
N GLY A 186 12.69 -10.27 11.38
CA GLY A 186 11.59 -11.23 11.36
C GLY A 186 10.47 -10.96 12.36
N GLU A 187 10.52 -9.84 13.08
CA GLU A 187 9.49 -9.43 14.05
C GLU A 187 8.23 -8.95 13.33
N LEU A 188 7.06 -9.24 13.88
CA LEU A 188 5.79 -8.78 13.33
C LEU A 188 5.65 -7.27 13.52
N VAL A 189 5.38 -6.53 12.44
CA VAL A 189 5.06 -5.10 12.54
C VAL A 189 3.69 -4.94 13.18
N ALA A 190 3.66 -4.29 14.32
CA ALA A 190 2.47 -4.13 15.14
C ALA A 190 1.49 -3.12 14.53
N THR A 191 0.19 -3.35 14.76
CA THR A 191 -0.81 -2.27 14.66
C THR A 191 -0.67 -1.31 15.85
N PRO A 192 -1.26 -0.09 15.79
CA PRO A 192 -1.31 0.80 16.95
C PRO A 192 -1.89 0.13 18.20
N GLU A 193 -2.94 -0.68 18.05
CA GLU A 193 -3.60 -1.40 19.15
C GLU A 193 -2.69 -2.48 19.74
N GLU A 194 -2.05 -3.29 18.90
CA GLU A 194 -1.09 -4.30 19.33
C GLU A 194 0.10 -3.65 20.07
N ALA A 195 0.61 -2.52 19.55
CA ALA A 195 1.69 -1.78 20.19
C ALA A 195 1.27 -1.18 21.54
N ALA A 196 0.04 -0.68 21.66
CA ALA A 196 -0.50 -0.17 22.92
C ALA A 196 -0.63 -1.29 23.97
N LEU A 197 -1.13 -2.47 23.59
CA LEU A 197 -1.22 -3.64 24.47
C LEU A 197 0.16 -4.11 24.92
N GLN A 198 1.12 -4.22 24.00
CA GLN A 198 2.50 -4.59 24.32
C GLN A 198 3.15 -3.58 25.30
N ALA A 199 2.88 -2.28 25.13
CA ALA A 199 3.36 -1.25 26.03
C ALA A 199 2.75 -1.39 27.43
N GLN A 200 1.44 -1.66 27.54
CA GLN A 200 0.76 -1.90 28.81
C GLN A 200 1.33 -3.12 29.54
N GLU A 201 1.45 -4.26 28.85
CA GLU A 201 2.03 -5.48 29.43
C GLU A 201 3.48 -5.29 29.89
N ARG A 202 4.25 -4.44 29.17
CA ARG A 202 5.63 -4.13 29.54
C ARG A 202 5.68 -3.28 30.80
N VAL A 203 4.81 -2.27 30.91
CA VAL A 203 4.69 -1.43 32.11
C VAL A 203 4.31 -2.27 33.32
N GLU A 204 3.31 -3.16 33.19
CA GLU A 204 2.90 -4.04 34.28
C GLU A 204 4.02 -5.01 34.71
N ARG A 205 4.73 -5.60 33.74
CA ARG A 205 5.88 -6.47 34.03
C ARG A 205 6.99 -5.74 34.77
N LEU A 206 7.35 -4.54 34.33
CA LEU A 206 8.37 -3.72 34.99
C LEU A 206 7.93 -3.27 36.38
N ALA A 207 6.67 -2.85 36.54
CA ALA A 207 6.12 -2.49 37.84
C ALA A 207 6.17 -3.66 38.82
N ASN A 208 5.84 -4.88 38.37
CA ASN A 208 5.95 -6.08 39.19
C ASN A 208 7.41 -6.42 39.55
N GLN A 209 8.36 -6.24 38.63
CA GLN A 209 9.78 -6.42 38.91
C GLN A 209 10.31 -5.38 39.91
N LEU A 210 9.90 -4.11 39.80
CA LEU A 210 10.28 -3.06 40.74
C LEU A 210 9.72 -3.34 42.15
N ARG A 211 8.45 -3.73 42.25
CA ARG A 211 7.84 -4.14 43.52
C ARG A 211 8.57 -5.33 44.15
N ALA A 212 8.99 -6.31 43.34
CA ALA A 212 9.77 -7.45 43.82
C ALA A 212 11.17 -7.06 44.33
N LEU A 213 11.73 -5.94 43.83
CA LEU A 213 12.97 -5.34 44.31
C LEU A 213 12.76 -4.36 45.49
N GLY A 214 11.52 -4.23 45.99
CA GLY A 214 11.18 -3.33 47.09
C GLY A 214 11.11 -1.85 46.70
N ILE A 215 11.06 -1.56 45.40
CA ILE A 215 10.89 -0.21 44.86
C ILE A 215 9.41 -0.04 44.52
N GLU A 216 8.74 0.96 45.10
CA GLU A 216 7.39 1.31 44.67
C GLU A 216 7.47 2.03 43.30
N PRO A 217 6.89 1.45 42.22
CA PRO A 217 6.81 2.14 40.94
C PRO A 217 5.80 3.30 41.06
N GLU A 218 6.18 4.49 40.58
CA GLU A 218 5.27 5.63 40.37
C GLU A 218 4.27 5.37 39.22
#